data_AF-A0A2R5L7H9-F1
#
_entry.id   AF-A0A2R5L7H9-F1
#
_cell.length_a   1.000
_cell.length_b   1.000
_cell.length_c   1.000
_cell.angle_alpha   90.00
_cell.angle_beta   90.00
_cell.angle_gamma   90.00
#
_symmetry.space_group_name_H-M   'P 1'
#
loop_
_entity.id
_entity.type
_entity.pdbx_description
1 polymer ?
#
loop_
_entity_poly.entity_id
_entity_poly.type
_entity_poly.pdbx_seq_one_letter_code
_entity_poly.pdbx_strand_id
1 'polypeptide(L)'
;MAQGLGRQLRLCGINTIILEDRDYHDEAVKYALKENRVILTSGAPYEKLKQYVSQGQCFKINTLLPAKEQLVEVLKHFKVVVSEDNLMSRCTICNGPEYVFMPQADMIELCTAPGGPDVVGCSNVRSYRSHVLNMVTGCFENGVKVQCQSLPVQSLSHVDTFFICVSCGKVYWEGSHHRRIKQQMRLSEFMTIPFSQPTTSCQEAVEKH
;
A
#
# COMPACT_ATOMS: atom_id res chain seq x y z
N MET A 1 -14.74 -1.65 -11.68
CA MET A 1 -13.94 -0.85 -10.72
C MET A 1 -12.64 -1.59 -10.44
N ALA A 2 -11.55 -1.11 -11.00
CA ALA A 2 -10.21 -1.67 -10.84
C ALA A 2 -9.52 -1.27 -9.51
N GLN A 3 -9.96 -0.24 -8.77
CA GLN A 3 -9.27 0.25 -7.56
C GLN A 3 -9.04 -0.84 -6.49
N GLY A 4 -9.89 -1.89 -6.51
CA GLY A 4 -9.69 -3.08 -5.71
C GLY A 4 -8.36 -3.79 -6.01
N LEU A 5 -8.02 -3.98 -7.29
CA LEU A 5 -6.78 -4.63 -7.72
C LEU A 5 -5.55 -3.80 -7.34
N GLY A 6 -5.53 -2.48 -7.55
CA GLY A 6 -4.41 -1.62 -7.17
C GLY A 6 -4.12 -1.65 -5.67
N ARG A 7 -5.16 -1.71 -4.84
CA ARG A 7 -4.99 -1.91 -3.38
C ARG A 7 -4.43 -3.30 -3.05
N GLN A 8 -4.83 -4.34 -3.78
CA GLN A 8 -4.27 -5.69 -3.62
C GLN A 8 -2.80 -5.75 -4.06
N LEU A 9 -2.42 -5.07 -5.15
CA LEU A 9 -1.03 -4.98 -5.60
C LEU A 9 -0.16 -4.30 -4.54
N ARG A 10 -0.61 -3.17 -3.99
CA ARG A 10 0.08 -2.48 -2.88
C ARG A 10 0.22 -3.36 -1.64
N LEU A 11 -0.82 -4.14 -1.33
CA LEU A 11 -0.80 -5.09 -0.22
C LEU A 11 0.25 -6.20 -0.42
N CYS A 12 0.48 -6.64 -1.67
CA CYS A 12 1.58 -7.53 -2.04
C CYS A 12 2.97 -6.85 -2.04
N GLY A 13 3.05 -5.56 -1.70
CA GLY A 13 4.30 -4.79 -1.72
C GLY A 13 4.67 -4.22 -3.09
N ILE A 14 3.80 -4.35 -4.09
CA ILE A 14 4.08 -3.84 -5.43
C ILE A 14 3.86 -2.32 -5.44
N ASN A 15 4.84 -1.59 -5.95
CA ASN A 15 4.73 -0.13 -6.10
C ASN A 15 3.66 0.19 -7.16
N THR A 16 2.49 0.63 -6.71
CA THR A 16 1.35 0.87 -7.60
C THR A 16 0.79 2.29 -7.46
N ILE A 17 0.73 3.02 -8.57
CA ILE A 17 0.01 4.29 -8.67
C ILE A 17 -1.42 3.97 -9.15
N ILE A 18 -2.42 4.52 -8.46
CA ILE A 18 -3.82 4.39 -8.86
C ILE A 18 -4.25 5.78 -9.29
N LEU A 19 -4.57 5.93 -10.58
CA LEU A 19 -5.06 7.21 -11.11
C LEU A 19 -6.55 7.36 -10.79
N GLU A 20 -6.96 8.55 -10.41
CA GLU A 20 -8.36 8.87 -10.13
C GLU A 20 -9.15 9.11 -11.41
N ASP A 21 -10.48 9.08 -11.32
CA ASP A 21 -11.39 9.27 -12.46
C ASP A 21 -11.21 10.63 -13.13
N ARG A 22 -10.69 11.62 -12.40
CA ARG A 22 -10.41 12.98 -12.90
C ARG A 22 -9.10 13.11 -13.64
N ASP A 23 -8.17 12.18 -13.44
CA ASP A 23 -6.88 12.23 -14.12
C ASP A 23 -7.05 11.97 -15.61
N TYR A 24 -6.13 12.44 -16.44
CA TYR A 24 -6.12 12.11 -17.86
C TYR A 24 -5.39 10.78 -18.11
N HIS A 25 -5.72 10.09 -19.20
CA HIS A 25 -5.11 8.78 -19.50
C HIS A 25 -3.65 8.90 -19.98
N ASP A 26 -3.24 10.05 -20.51
CA ASP A 26 -1.86 10.33 -20.92
C ASP A 26 -0.89 10.41 -19.72
N GLU A 27 -1.36 10.74 -18.52
CA GLU A 27 -0.54 10.67 -17.30
C GLU A 27 0.02 9.26 -17.07
N ALA A 28 -0.76 8.21 -17.32
CA ALA A 28 -0.28 6.82 -17.20
C ALA A 28 0.89 6.55 -18.15
N VAL A 29 0.85 7.10 -19.37
CA VAL A 29 1.95 6.99 -20.35
C VAL A 29 3.18 7.73 -19.84
N LYS A 30 3.02 8.93 -19.27
CA LYS A 30 4.13 9.70 -18.71
C LYS A 30 4.86 8.92 -17.62
N TYR A 31 4.12 8.33 -16.68
CA TYR A 31 4.71 7.46 -15.66
C TYR A 31 5.36 6.22 -16.26
N ALA A 32 4.69 5.55 -17.19
CA ALA A 32 5.22 4.34 -17.85
C ALA A 32 6.56 4.59 -18.55
N LEU A 33 6.67 5.68 -19.31
CA LEU A 33 7.89 6.02 -20.04
C LEU A 33 8.99 6.55 -19.13
N LYS A 34 8.65 7.37 -18.14
CA LYS A 34 9.63 8.02 -17.24
C LYS A 34 10.24 7.04 -16.23
N GLU A 35 9.41 6.17 -15.66
CA GLU A 35 9.77 5.30 -14.53
C GLU A 35 9.80 3.81 -14.93
N ASN A 36 9.70 3.52 -16.23
CA ASN A 36 9.63 2.17 -16.79
C ASN A 36 8.53 1.31 -16.13
N ARG A 37 7.33 1.89 -15.98
CA ARG A 37 6.18 1.23 -15.34
C ARG A 37 5.31 0.46 -16.34
N VAL A 38 4.57 -0.50 -15.82
CA VAL A 38 3.51 -1.19 -16.55
C VAL A 38 2.16 -0.52 -16.31
N ILE A 39 1.43 -0.23 -17.39
CA ILE A 39 0.05 0.25 -17.35
C ILE A 39 -0.91 -0.95 -17.27
N LEU A 40 -1.76 -0.98 -16.26
CA LEU A 40 -2.86 -1.93 -16.11
C LEU A 40 -4.17 -1.20 -16.45
N THR A 41 -4.85 -1.63 -17.50
CA THR A 41 -6.09 -0.97 -17.94
C THR A 41 -6.97 -1.94 -18.73
N SER A 42 -8.19 -1.55 -19.08
CA SER A 42 -9.15 -2.41 -19.79
C SER A 42 -9.90 -1.62 -20.86
N GLY A 43 -10.80 -2.28 -21.60
CA GLY A 43 -11.71 -1.61 -22.54
C GLY A 43 -11.01 -0.76 -23.62
N ALA A 44 -11.64 0.37 -23.98
CA ALA A 44 -11.14 1.31 -24.97
C ALA A 44 -9.82 2.02 -24.57
N PRO A 45 -9.60 2.40 -23.28
CA PRO A 45 -8.32 2.96 -22.84
C PRO A 45 -7.11 2.07 -23.15
N TYR A 46 -7.23 0.74 -22.97
CA TYR A 46 -6.16 -0.20 -23.31
C TYR A 46 -5.71 -0.10 -24.78
N GLU A 47 -6.67 -0.10 -25.71
CA GLU A 47 -6.38 -0.06 -27.14
C GLU A 47 -5.68 1.23 -27.56
N LYS A 48 -5.98 2.34 -26.87
CA LYS A 48 -5.33 3.63 -27.07
C LYS A 48 -3.94 3.67 -26.44
N LEU A 49 -3.82 3.33 -25.16
CA LEU A 49 -2.59 3.53 -24.39
C LEU A 49 -1.44 2.63 -24.84
N LYS A 50 -1.75 1.40 -25.28
CA LYS A 50 -0.73 0.47 -25.80
C LYS A 50 0.02 1.01 -27.03
N GLN A 51 -0.53 2.01 -27.74
CA GLN A 51 0.12 2.62 -28.90
C GLN A 51 1.24 3.61 -28.53
N TYR A 52 1.25 4.08 -27.28
CA TYR A 52 2.20 5.10 -26.80
C TYR A 52 3.32 4.52 -25.93
N VAL A 53 3.33 3.21 -25.69
CA VAL A 53 4.31 2.53 -24.85
C VAL A 53 4.87 1.30 -25.56
N SER A 54 6.01 0.79 -25.07
CA SER A 54 6.66 -0.37 -25.66
C SER A 54 5.84 -1.66 -25.43
N GLN A 55 6.10 -2.67 -26.25
CA GLN A 55 5.51 -4.00 -26.06
C GLN A 55 5.78 -4.52 -24.64
N GLY A 56 4.74 -4.96 -23.94
CA GLY A 56 4.83 -5.44 -22.55
C GLY A 56 4.67 -4.37 -21.46
N GLN A 57 4.65 -3.07 -21.80
CA GLN A 57 4.41 -1.98 -20.85
C GLN A 57 2.92 -1.62 -20.68
N CYS A 58 2.01 -2.31 -21.37
CA CYS A 58 0.57 -2.15 -21.20
C CYS A 58 -0.09 -3.54 -21.17
N PHE A 59 -0.91 -3.79 -20.15
CA PHE A 59 -1.56 -5.07 -19.91
C PHE A 59 -3.07 -4.89 -19.73
N LYS A 60 -3.82 -5.75 -20.43
CA LYS A 60 -5.28 -5.71 -20.45
C LYS A 60 -5.84 -6.50 -19.27
N ILE A 61 -6.54 -5.82 -18.36
CA ILE A 61 -7.21 -6.44 -17.22
C ILE A 61 -8.57 -7.00 -17.63
N ASN A 62 -8.88 -8.22 -17.20
CA ASN A 62 -10.21 -8.80 -17.33
C ASN A 62 -11.15 -8.29 -16.22
N THR A 63 -11.96 -7.30 -16.55
CA THR A 63 -12.90 -6.66 -15.60
C THR A 63 -14.07 -7.53 -15.18
N LEU A 64 -14.27 -8.69 -15.81
CA LEU A 64 -15.31 -9.64 -15.41
C LEU A 64 -14.90 -10.46 -14.20
N LEU A 65 -13.60 -10.52 -13.90
CA LEU A 65 -13.07 -11.26 -12.76
C LEU A 65 -13.07 -10.40 -11.48
N PRO A 66 -13.24 -11.01 -10.30
CA PRO A 66 -12.99 -10.34 -9.04
C PRO A 66 -11.54 -9.84 -8.94
N ALA A 67 -11.30 -8.74 -8.19
CA ALA A 67 -9.98 -8.13 -8.02
C ALA A 67 -8.88 -9.12 -7.59
N LYS A 68 -9.25 -10.15 -6.82
CA LYS A 68 -8.35 -11.23 -6.39
C LYS A 68 -7.85 -12.08 -7.57
N GLU A 69 -8.73 -12.44 -8.48
CA GLU A 69 -8.38 -13.25 -9.64
C GLU A 69 -7.59 -12.42 -10.66
N GLN A 70 -7.96 -11.14 -10.82
CA GLN A 70 -7.17 -10.19 -11.60
C GLN A 70 -5.74 -10.06 -11.06
N LEU A 71 -5.57 -10.00 -9.73
CA LEU A 71 -4.26 -9.96 -9.09
C LEU A 71 -3.43 -11.19 -9.48
N VAL A 72 -4.02 -12.38 -9.36
CA VAL A 72 -3.35 -13.64 -9.73
C VAL A 72 -2.94 -13.64 -11.21
N GLU A 73 -3.81 -13.16 -12.10
CA GLU A 73 -3.52 -13.04 -13.52
C GLU A 73 -2.33 -12.13 -13.78
N VAL A 74 -2.29 -10.94 -13.15
CA VAL A 74 -1.20 -9.98 -13.26
C VAL A 74 0.11 -10.58 -12.72
N LEU A 75 0.11 -11.15 -11.51
CA LEU A 75 1.31 -11.74 -10.92
C LEU A 75 1.87 -12.88 -11.77
N LYS A 76 1.00 -13.75 -12.31
CA LYS A 76 1.39 -14.86 -13.18
C LYS A 76 1.94 -14.37 -14.51
N HIS A 77 1.30 -13.38 -15.13
CA HIS A 77 1.74 -12.82 -16.41
C HIS A 77 3.14 -12.22 -16.31
N PHE A 78 3.38 -11.41 -15.28
CA PHE A 78 4.66 -10.75 -15.04
C PHE A 78 5.66 -11.62 -14.26
N LYS A 79 5.29 -12.86 -13.91
CA LYS A 79 6.13 -13.80 -13.15
C LYS A 79 6.65 -13.19 -11.84
N VAL A 80 5.81 -12.41 -11.18
CA VAL A 80 6.14 -11.75 -9.91
C VAL A 80 5.99 -12.75 -8.78
N VAL A 81 7.07 -12.97 -8.04
CA VAL A 81 7.08 -13.78 -6.82
C VAL A 81 6.93 -12.84 -5.62
N VAL A 82 5.92 -13.10 -4.78
CA VAL A 82 5.64 -12.30 -3.58
C VAL A 82 6.05 -13.10 -2.36
N SER A 83 7.02 -12.60 -1.60
CA SER A 83 7.43 -13.20 -0.32
C SER A 83 6.60 -12.68 0.84
N GLU A 84 6.66 -13.35 2.00
CA GLU A 84 5.98 -12.87 3.21
C GLU A 84 6.47 -11.48 3.65
N ASP A 85 7.76 -11.18 3.44
CA ASP A 85 8.36 -9.90 3.79
C ASP A 85 7.87 -8.75 2.89
N ASN A 86 7.36 -9.07 1.70
CA ASN A 86 6.76 -8.06 0.82
C ASN A 86 5.35 -7.67 1.28
N LEU A 87 4.65 -8.54 2.01
CA LEU A 87 3.29 -8.27 2.43
C LEU A 87 3.23 -7.06 3.35
N MET A 88 2.35 -6.13 3.01
CA MET A 88 2.18 -4.86 3.73
C MET A 88 3.44 -3.97 3.76
N SER A 89 4.45 -4.24 2.94
CA SER A 89 5.60 -3.33 2.76
C SER A 89 5.23 -2.00 2.11
N ARG A 90 4.00 -1.86 1.58
CA ARG A 90 3.46 -0.60 1.05
C ARG A 90 2.06 -0.31 1.56
N CYS A 91 1.79 0.97 1.79
CA CYS A 91 0.49 1.43 2.24
C CYS A 91 -0.55 1.24 1.13
N THR A 92 -1.62 0.50 1.44
CA THR A 92 -2.71 0.28 0.48
C THR A 92 -3.43 1.57 0.07
N ILE A 93 -3.34 2.62 0.89
CA ILE A 93 -3.99 3.92 0.65
C ILE A 93 -3.11 4.85 -0.18
N CYS A 94 -1.88 5.13 0.25
CA CYS A 94 -1.02 6.14 -0.39
C CYS A 94 0.21 5.56 -1.11
N ASN A 95 0.40 4.23 -1.11
CA ASN A 95 1.57 3.56 -1.67
C ASN A 95 2.90 3.88 -0.96
N GLY A 96 2.87 4.51 0.22
CA GLY A 96 4.07 4.80 1.02
C GLY A 96 4.78 3.53 1.52
N PRO A 97 6.13 3.47 1.52
CA PRO A 97 6.90 2.28 1.90
C PRO A 97 7.20 2.17 3.40
N GLU A 98 6.97 3.24 4.16
CA GLU A 98 7.48 3.34 5.54
C GLU A 98 6.36 3.29 6.57
N TYR A 99 6.63 2.52 7.63
CA TYR A 99 5.73 2.34 8.76
C TYR A 99 6.47 2.51 10.09
N VAL A 100 5.79 3.16 11.01
CA VAL A 100 6.11 3.12 12.43
C VAL A 100 5.36 1.97 13.09
N PHE A 101 6.07 1.19 13.90
CA PHE A 101 5.52 0.11 14.70
C PHE A 101 5.31 0.64 16.11
N MET A 102 4.05 0.84 16.48
CA MET A 102 3.64 1.48 17.72
C MET A 102 3.04 0.44 18.68
N PRO A 103 3.54 0.32 19.91
CA PRO A 103 2.94 -0.53 20.94
C PRO A 103 1.51 -0.11 21.28
N GLN A 104 0.73 -1.06 21.81
CA GLN A 104 -0.65 -0.82 22.25
C GLN A 104 -0.79 0.38 23.20
N ALA A 105 0.08 0.46 24.22
CA ALA A 105 0.01 1.51 25.25
C ALA A 105 0.12 2.91 24.64
N ASP A 106 1.08 3.09 23.72
CA ASP A 106 1.29 4.35 23.03
C ASP A 106 0.09 4.70 22.15
N MET A 107 -0.50 3.69 21.49
CA MET A 107 -1.67 3.92 20.66
C MET A 107 -2.89 4.32 21.48
N ILE A 108 -3.11 3.70 22.65
CA ILE A 108 -4.18 4.07 23.57
C ILE A 108 -3.99 5.51 24.06
N GLU A 109 -2.79 5.87 24.49
CA GLU A 109 -2.46 7.25 24.91
C GLU A 109 -2.78 8.25 23.79
N LEU A 110 -2.32 7.96 22.57
CA LEU A 110 -2.54 8.81 21.41
C LEU A 110 -4.02 8.98 21.05
N CYS A 111 -4.82 7.91 21.18
CA CYS A 111 -6.24 7.92 20.83
C CYS A 111 -7.12 8.57 21.92
N THR A 112 -6.67 8.55 23.16
CA THR A 112 -7.44 9.02 24.32
C THR A 112 -7.02 10.40 24.82
N ALA A 113 -5.86 10.90 24.38
CA ALA A 113 -5.41 12.25 24.70
C ALA A 113 -6.42 13.30 24.18
N PRO A 114 -6.87 14.25 25.01
CA PRO A 114 -7.65 15.39 24.53
C PRO A 114 -6.75 16.21 23.60
N GLY A 115 -7.03 16.18 22.30
CA GLY A 115 -6.23 16.90 21.31
C GLY A 115 -6.09 18.37 21.70
N GLY A 116 -4.90 18.75 22.14
CA GLY A 116 -4.58 20.10 22.60
C GLY A 116 -3.78 20.88 21.57
N PRO A 117 -3.78 22.22 21.62
CA PRO A 117 -2.79 23.01 20.88
C PRO A 117 -1.39 22.62 21.35
N ASP A 118 -0.40 22.75 20.45
CA ASP A 118 1.01 22.51 20.76
C ASP A 118 1.44 23.52 21.85
N VAL A 119 1.37 23.12 23.12
CA VAL A 119 1.74 23.99 24.23
C VAL A 119 3.26 24.07 24.26
N VAL A 120 3.77 25.24 23.89
CA VAL A 120 5.20 25.56 23.87
C VAL A 120 5.83 25.19 25.23
N GLY A 121 6.64 24.15 25.26
CA GLY A 121 7.48 23.79 26.41
C GLY A 121 7.33 22.38 26.99
N CYS A 122 6.33 21.58 26.57
CA CYS A 122 6.20 20.17 26.99
C CYS A 122 6.04 19.25 25.76
N SER A 123 7.14 18.94 25.09
CA SER A 123 7.13 18.01 23.97
C SER A 123 7.01 16.57 24.50
N ASN A 124 5.80 16.06 24.73
CA ASN A 124 5.60 14.61 24.90
C ASN A 124 5.81 13.96 23.53
N VAL A 125 7.06 13.63 23.24
CA VAL A 125 7.50 13.15 21.93
C VAL A 125 8.09 11.76 22.08
N ARG A 126 7.73 10.86 21.17
CA ARG A 126 8.28 9.50 21.09
C ARG A 126 9.02 9.29 19.78
N SER A 127 10.14 8.58 19.87
CA SER A 127 10.94 8.19 18.70
C SER A 127 10.65 6.74 18.33
N TYR A 128 10.33 6.49 17.06
CA TYR A 128 10.12 5.18 16.47
C TYR A 128 11.07 5.02 15.29
N ARG A 129 12.22 4.39 15.53
CA ARG A 129 13.33 4.30 14.56
C ARG A 129 13.78 5.70 14.10
N SER A 130 13.54 6.03 12.84
CA SER A 130 13.89 7.31 12.19
C SER A 130 12.80 8.38 12.28
N HIS A 131 11.65 8.07 12.90
CA HIS A 131 10.50 8.97 12.95
C HIS A 131 10.18 9.42 14.37
N VAL A 132 9.65 10.62 14.49
CA VAL A 132 9.40 11.31 15.74
C VAL A 132 7.95 11.76 15.79
N LEU A 133 7.19 11.23 16.74
CA LEU A 133 5.77 11.53 16.89
C LEU A 133 5.56 12.42 18.13
N ASN A 134 4.89 13.55 17.94
CA ASN A 134 4.36 14.32 19.05
C ASN A 134 3.06 13.67 19.53
N MET A 135 3.08 13.11 20.74
CA MET A 135 1.95 12.38 21.35
C MET A 135 0.79 13.30 21.74
N VAL A 136 1.01 14.61 21.85
CA VAL A 136 -0.04 15.60 22.15
C VAL A 136 -0.83 15.96 20.89
N THR A 137 -0.12 16.27 19.79
CA THR A 137 -0.76 16.68 18.53
C THR A 137 -1.17 15.48 17.67
N GLY A 138 -0.49 14.35 17.88
CA GLY A 138 -0.58 13.13 17.07
C GLY A 138 0.01 13.28 15.68
N CYS A 139 0.95 14.20 15.50
CA CYS A 139 1.62 14.47 14.23
C CYS A 139 3.07 13.99 14.24
N PHE A 140 3.49 13.38 13.14
CA PHE A 140 4.90 13.12 12.84
C PHE A 140 5.66 14.42 12.55
N GLU A 141 6.97 14.36 12.54
CA GLU A 141 7.88 15.47 12.23
C GLU A 141 7.62 16.11 10.85
N ASN A 142 7.04 15.35 9.92
CA ASN A 142 6.65 15.80 8.58
C ASN A 142 5.24 16.42 8.52
N GLY A 143 4.56 16.59 9.65
CA GLY A 143 3.21 17.15 9.76
C GLY A 143 2.07 16.16 9.49
N VAL A 144 2.36 14.90 9.19
CA VAL A 144 1.33 13.87 8.96
C VAL A 144 0.69 13.47 10.29
N LYS A 145 -0.64 13.57 10.36
CA LYS A 145 -1.41 13.21 11.56
C LYS A 145 -1.84 11.74 11.55
N VAL A 146 -1.64 11.05 12.66
CA VAL A 146 -2.11 9.65 12.84
C VAL A 146 -3.64 9.59 12.84
N GLN A 147 -4.20 8.67 12.06
CA GLN A 147 -5.65 8.52 11.86
C GLN A 147 -6.31 7.61 12.90
N CYS A 148 -6.23 7.99 14.17
CA CYS A 148 -6.78 7.22 15.30
C CYS A 148 -8.31 7.18 15.35
N GLN A 149 -9.00 8.21 14.86
CA GLN A 149 -10.47 8.36 14.93
C GLN A 149 -11.24 7.23 14.25
N SER A 150 -10.60 6.54 13.31
CA SER A 150 -11.20 5.43 12.55
C SER A 150 -11.12 4.08 13.27
N LEU A 151 -10.54 4.02 14.46
CA LEU A 151 -10.33 2.78 15.21
C LEU A 151 -11.49 2.53 16.17
N PRO A 152 -12.13 1.34 16.13
CA PRO A 152 -13.07 0.94 17.16
C PRO A 152 -12.32 0.83 18.49
N VAL A 153 -12.80 1.48 19.55
CA VAL A 153 -12.18 1.46 20.89
C VAL A 153 -11.93 0.02 21.38
N GLN A 154 -12.82 -0.91 21.04
CA GLN A 154 -12.72 -2.34 21.37
C GLN A 154 -11.56 -3.06 20.68
N SER A 155 -11.08 -2.56 19.54
CA SER A 155 -9.93 -3.13 18.83
C SER A 155 -8.60 -2.77 19.50
N LEU A 156 -8.58 -1.71 20.32
CA LEU A 156 -7.36 -1.24 20.97
C LEU A 156 -6.86 -2.18 22.06
N SER A 157 -7.72 -3.00 22.70
CA SER A 157 -7.34 -3.86 23.82
C SER A 157 -6.75 -5.22 23.43
N HIS A 158 -6.92 -5.65 22.18
CA HIS A 158 -6.54 -7.00 21.71
C HIS A 158 -5.42 -7.00 20.66
N VAL A 159 -4.78 -5.85 20.47
CA VAL A 159 -3.72 -5.67 19.47
C VAL A 159 -2.45 -5.23 20.18
N ASP A 160 -1.39 -6.03 20.06
CA ASP A 160 -0.11 -5.74 20.71
C ASP A 160 0.67 -4.62 20.00
N THR A 161 0.58 -4.57 18.66
CA THR A 161 1.36 -3.65 17.83
C THR A 161 0.55 -3.14 16.64
N PHE A 162 0.60 -1.82 16.45
CA PHE A 162 0.02 -1.09 15.34
C PHE A 162 1.11 -0.65 14.35
N PHE A 163 0.75 -0.56 13.09
CA PHE A 163 1.64 -0.19 11.99
C PHE A 163 1.05 1.06 11.35
N ILE A 164 1.78 2.17 11.40
CA ILE A 164 1.27 3.48 11.00
C ILE A 164 2.08 3.97 9.81
N CYS A 165 1.40 4.21 8.69
CA CYS A 165 2.04 4.78 7.51
C CYS A 165 2.47 6.22 7.78
N VAL A 166 3.76 6.52 7.66
CA VAL A 166 4.31 7.86 7.95
C VAL A 166 3.96 8.89 6.87
N SER A 167 3.53 8.44 5.69
CA SER A 167 3.17 9.32 4.57
C SER A 167 1.71 9.77 4.59
N CYS A 168 0.80 9.03 5.24
CA CYS A 168 -0.62 9.39 5.28
C CYS A 168 -1.31 9.20 6.64
N GLY A 169 -0.60 8.67 7.64
CA GLY A 169 -1.11 8.47 9.00
C GLY A 169 -2.08 7.28 9.13
N LYS A 170 -2.26 6.47 8.08
CA LYS A 170 -3.16 5.32 8.12
C LYS A 170 -2.63 4.27 9.09
N VAL A 171 -3.52 3.80 9.97
CA VAL A 171 -3.23 2.77 10.97
C VAL A 171 -3.66 1.40 10.48
N TYR A 172 -2.80 0.41 10.67
CA TYR A 172 -3.02 -1.00 10.42
C TYR A 172 -2.64 -1.82 11.67
N TRP A 173 -3.12 -3.06 11.74
CA TRP A 173 -2.75 -4.01 12.79
C TRP A 173 -2.91 -5.44 12.28
N GLU A 174 -2.23 -6.40 12.93
CA GLU A 174 -2.40 -7.82 12.65
C GLU A 174 -3.76 -8.32 13.16
N GLY A 175 -4.81 -8.11 12.37
CA GLY A 175 -6.15 -8.64 12.63
C GLY A 175 -6.49 -9.90 11.83
N SER A 176 -7.76 -10.34 11.94
CA SER A 176 -8.32 -11.41 11.11
C SER A 176 -8.16 -11.15 9.60
N HIS A 177 -8.19 -9.88 9.19
CA HIS A 177 -7.95 -9.47 7.80
C HIS A 177 -6.51 -9.80 7.34
N HIS A 178 -5.51 -9.49 8.16
CA HIS A 178 -4.11 -9.80 7.86
C HIS A 178 -3.89 -11.32 7.75
N ARG A 179 -4.48 -12.09 8.68
CA ARG A 179 -4.42 -13.56 8.67
C ARG A 179 -5.05 -14.14 7.40
N ARG A 180 -6.20 -13.62 6.96
CA ARG A 180 -6.86 -14.06 5.72
C ARG A 180 -6.01 -13.76 4.49
N ILE A 181 -5.37 -12.60 4.43
CA ILE A 181 -4.46 -12.23 3.33
C ILE A 181 -3.25 -13.17 3.31
N LYS A 182 -2.56 -13.35 4.45
CA LYS A 182 -1.42 -14.29 4.56
C LYS A 182 -1.82 -15.70 4.15
N GLN A 183 -2.96 -16.22 4.64
CA GLN A 183 -3.47 -17.55 4.26
C GLN A 183 -3.79 -17.63 2.76
N GLN A 184 -4.40 -16.59 2.22
CA GLN A 184 -4.77 -16.55 0.81
C GLN A 184 -3.56 -16.52 -0.12
N MET A 185 -2.53 -15.74 0.21
CA MET A 185 -1.28 -15.69 -0.57
C MET A 185 -0.56 -17.03 -0.51
N ARG A 186 -0.60 -17.73 0.63
CA ARG A 186 -0.06 -19.10 0.77
C ARG A 186 -0.83 -20.14 -0.04
N LEU A 187 -2.13 -19.96 -0.24
CA LEU A 187 -2.99 -20.87 -1.00
C LEU A 187 -2.90 -20.66 -2.51
N SER A 188 -2.50 -19.47 -2.96
CA SER A 188 -2.08 -19.26 -4.33
C SER A 188 -0.64 -19.77 -4.46
N GLU A 189 -0.36 -20.71 -5.36
CA GLU A 189 0.92 -21.46 -5.51
C GLU A 189 2.19 -20.62 -5.77
N PHE A 190 2.17 -19.30 -5.52
CA PHE A 190 3.21 -18.33 -5.85
C PHE A 190 4.24 -18.11 -4.73
N MET A 191 4.14 -18.79 -3.59
CA MET A 191 4.99 -18.55 -2.40
C MET A 191 6.19 -19.49 -2.23
N THR A 192 6.42 -20.43 -3.14
CA THR A 192 7.56 -21.35 -3.00
C THR A 192 8.20 -21.69 -4.35
N ILE A 193 9.35 -21.10 -4.65
CA ILE A 193 10.56 -21.81 -5.12
C ILE A 193 11.78 -21.05 -4.53
N PRO A 194 12.66 -21.68 -3.73
CA PRO A 194 13.91 -21.07 -3.30
C PRO A 194 14.96 -21.07 -4.43
N PHE A 195 15.50 -19.89 -4.69
CA PHE A 195 16.84 -19.53 -5.18
C PHE A 195 17.47 -20.30 -6.37
N SER A 196 17.70 -19.60 -7.48
CA SER A 196 19.05 -19.45 -8.07
C SER A 196 19.14 -18.26 -9.04
N GLN A 197 19.74 -17.17 -8.52
CA GLN A 197 20.60 -16.18 -9.19
C GLN A 197 20.00 -15.20 -10.24
N PRO A 198 20.66 -14.03 -10.46
CA PRO A 198 20.00 -12.73 -10.49
C PRO A 198 19.80 -12.20 -11.91
N THR A 199 18.62 -11.63 -12.18
CA THR A 199 18.48 -10.68 -13.30
C THR A 199 17.48 -9.57 -12.96
N THR A 200 18.05 -8.36 -12.88
CA THR A 200 17.50 -7.07 -13.33
C THR A 200 16.06 -6.70 -12.95
N SER A 201 15.99 -5.77 -11.99
CA SER A 201 15.24 -4.50 -12.04
C SER A 201 14.09 -4.43 -13.05
N CYS A 202 12.86 -4.31 -12.53
CA CYS A 202 11.83 -3.32 -12.92
C CYS A 202 10.47 -3.81 -12.41
N GLN A 203 9.93 -3.21 -11.34
CA GLN A 203 8.57 -3.53 -10.86
C GLN A 203 7.87 -2.29 -10.30
N GLU A 204 7.17 -1.58 -11.18
CA GLU A 204 6.30 -0.47 -10.81
C GLU A 204 5.08 -0.49 -11.75
N ALA A 205 3.86 -0.48 -11.20
CA ALA A 205 2.61 -0.59 -11.97
C ALA A 205 1.72 0.66 -11.79
N VAL A 206 0.91 0.99 -12.79
CA VAL A 206 -0.10 2.07 -12.72
C VAL A 206 -1.45 1.53 -13.17
N GLU A 207 -2.51 1.71 -12.37
CA GLU A 207 -3.85 1.21 -12.66
C GLU A 207 -4.85 2.35 -12.92
N LYS A 208 -5.71 2.21 -13.94
CA LYS A 208 -6.83 3.13 -14.21
C LYS A 208 -8.02 2.47 -14.94
N HIS A 209 -9.24 2.94 -14.63
CA HIS A 209 -10.54 2.52 -15.22
C HIS A 209 -10.65 2.80 -16.71
#